data_AF-A0AAW2IYB5-F1
#
_entry.id   AF-A0AAW2IYB5-F1
#
_cell.length_a   1.000
_cell.length_b   1.000
_cell.length_c   1.000
_cell.angle_alpha   90.00
_cell.angle_beta   90.00
_cell.angle_gamma   90.00
#
_symmetry.space_group_name_H-M   'P 1'
#
loop_
_entity.id
_entity.type
_entity.pdbx_description
1 polymer ?
#
loop_
_entity_poly.entity_id
_entity_poly.type
_entity_poly.pdbx_seq_one_letter_code
_entity_poly.pdbx_strand_id
1 'polypeptide(L)'
;MASGWSTAEVMGCPVCIDDTRAFHPQHCRKVCYFDCHRQILIAHHPYRRNKKAFTKNRIKNKISCLRLIGDQILDVVANISPAVEMSLSLPDGYSSDHKWTKKSIFWDLPY
;
A
#
# COMPACT_ATOMS: atom_id res chain seq x y z
N MET A 1 11.12 3.13 -3.57
CA MET A 1 10.66 4.06 -2.52
C MET A 1 9.16 4.31 -2.68
N ALA A 2 8.40 4.59 -1.61
CA ALA A 2 6.96 4.92 -1.69
C ALA A 2 6.67 6.44 -1.77
N SER A 3 7.68 7.23 -2.13
CA SER A 3 7.57 8.68 -2.25
C SER A 3 6.58 9.04 -3.37
N GLY A 4 5.66 9.97 -3.09
CA GLY A 4 4.59 10.33 -4.02
C GLY A 4 3.34 9.42 -3.95
N TRP A 5 3.31 8.45 -3.03
CA TRP A 5 2.12 7.62 -2.79
C TRP A 5 1.10 8.34 -1.90
N SER A 6 -0.17 8.35 -2.33
CA SER A 6 -1.30 8.82 -1.53
C SER A 6 -1.75 7.76 -0.55
N THR A 7 -1.84 8.12 0.73
CA THR A 7 -2.38 7.24 1.78
C THR A 7 -3.90 7.38 1.96
N ALA A 8 -4.57 8.10 1.06
CA ALA A 8 -6.01 8.27 1.10
C ALA A 8 -6.73 6.95 0.75
N GLU A 9 -7.88 6.75 1.38
CA GLU A 9 -8.80 5.63 1.11
C GLU A 9 -8.25 4.23 1.50
N VAL A 10 -8.89 3.18 0.98
CA VAL A 10 -8.67 1.77 1.35
C VAL A 10 -7.34 1.22 0.80
N MET A 11 -6.86 1.80 -0.30
CA MET A 11 -5.67 1.38 -1.03
C MET A 11 -4.40 2.11 -0.58
N GLY A 12 -4.37 2.61 0.66
CA GLY A 12 -3.32 3.51 1.13
C GLY A 12 -1.99 2.83 1.52
N CYS A 13 -1.91 1.50 1.50
CA CYS A 13 -0.68 0.80 1.85
C CYS A 13 0.18 0.51 0.60
N PRO A 14 1.36 1.14 0.42
CA PRO A 14 2.21 0.91 -0.75
C PRO A 14 2.89 -0.47 -0.78
N VAL A 15 2.79 -1.23 0.31
CA VAL A 15 3.33 -2.61 0.40
C VAL A 15 2.30 -3.64 -0.03
N CYS A 16 1.04 -3.44 0.38
CA CYS A 16 -0.04 -4.35 0.04
C CYS A 16 -0.75 -3.97 -1.26
N ILE A 17 -0.64 -2.70 -1.69
CA ILE A 17 -1.23 -2.13 -2.91
C ILE A 17 -2.72 -2.46 -2.95
N ASP A 18 -3.12 -3.40 -3.80
CA ASP A 18 -4.52 -3.81 -3.99
C ASP A 18 -4.95 -4.98 -3.08
N ASP A 19 -3.99 -5.70 -2.48
CA ASP A 19 -4.29 -6.79 -1.53
C ASP A 19 -4.41 -6.26 -0.08
N THR A 20 -4.68 -4.95 0.09
CA THR A 20 -5.05 -4.41 1.39
C THR A 20 -6.38 -5.00 1.84
N ARG A 21 -6.45 -5.38 3.11
CA ARG A 21 -7.72 -5.74 3.77
C ARG A 21 -8.24 -4.60 4.63
N ALA A 22 -7.90 -3.38 4.26
CA ALA A 22 -8.38 -2.20 4.95
C ALA A 22 -9.90 -2.09 4.78
N PHE A 23 -10.58 -1.54 5.76
CA PHE A 23 -12.04 -1.49 5.76
C PHE A 23 -12.54 -0.23 6.45
N HIS A 24 -13.76 0.19 6.13
CA HIS A 24 -14.47 1.24 6.85
C HIS A 24 -15.28 0.61 7.99
N PRO A 25 -14.98 0.93 9.27
CA PRO A 25 -15.84 0.53 10.38
C PRO A 25 -17.23 1.17 10.24
N GLN A 26 -18.30 0.45 10.60
CA GLN A 26 -19.68 0.93 10.44
C GLN A 26 -19.96 2.29 11.10
N HIS A 27 -19.28 2.59 12.20
CA HIS A 27 -19.47 3.82 12.97
C HIS A 27 -18.31 4.82 12.81
N CYS A 28 -17.37 4.57 11.89
CA CYS A 28 -16.23 5.44 11.67
C CYS A 28 -16.13 5.83 10.19
N ARG A 29 -15.99 7.13 9.92
CA ARG A 29 -15.78 7.65 8.55
C ARG A 29 -14.32 7.56 8.09
N LYS A 30 -13.45 6.90 8.86
CA LYS A 30 -12.04 6.70 8.52
C LYS A 30 -11.77 5.24 8.20
N VAL A 31 -10.85 5.02 7.26
CA VAL A 31 -10.34 3.70 6.93
C VAL A 31 -9.56 3.12 8.11
N CYS A 32 -9.80 1.85 8.42
CA CYS A 32 -9.07 1.10 9.42
C CYS A 32 -8.16 0.07 8.76
N TYR A 33 -6.90 0.04 9.18
CA TYR A 33 -5.87 -0.91 8.74
C TYR A 33 -5.57 -1.99 9.80
N PHE A 34 -6.45 -2.11 10.81
CA PHE A 34 -6.29 -3.09 11.87
C PHE A 34 -6.18 -4.50 11.28
N ASP A 35 -5.27 -5.31 11.82
CA ASP A 35 -5.03 -6.70 11.41
C ASP A 35 -4.55 -6.92 9.95
N CYS A 36 -4.25 -5.85 9.18
CA CYS A 36 -3.74 -5.95 7.81
C CYS A 36 -2.25 -6.32 7.78
N HIS A 37 -1.45 -5.71 8.67
CA HIS A 37 0.01 -5.86 8.73
C HIS A 37 0.48 -7.32 8.95
N ARG A 38 -0.35 -8.19 9.54
CA ARG A 38 0.00 -9.61 9.74
C ARG A 38 0.18 -10.39 8.43
N GLN A 39 -0.36 -9.89 7.31
CA GLN A 39 -0.08 -10.45 6.00
C GLN A 39 1.40 -10.32 5.65
N ILE A 40 2.09 -9.26 6.07
CA ILE A 40 3.52 -9.02 5.76
C ILE A 40 4.45 -9.99 6.51
N LEU A 41 3.96 -10.62 7.58
CA LEU A 41 4.76 -11.57 8.37
C LEU A 41 5.03 -12.85 7.58
N ILE A 42 6.16 -13.51 7.85
CA ILE A 42 6.51 -14.82 7.29
C ILE A 42 5.42 -15.85 7.62
N ALA A 43 5.20 -16.83 6.74
CA ALA A 43 4.11 -17.81 6.80
C ALA A 43 3.92 -18.47 8.18
N HIS A 44 5.01 -18.78 8.89
CA HIS A 44 5.00 -19.48 10.17
C HIS A 44 5.10 -18.57 11.40
N HIS A 45 4.99 -17.25 11.24
CA HIS A 45 5.09 -16.32 12.36
C HIS A 45 3.96 -16.56 13.39
N PRO A 46 4.24 -16.66 14.71
CA PRO A 46 3.24 -16.99 15.74
C PRO A 46 2.01 -16.08 15.72
N TYR A 47 2.22 -14.78 15.43
CA TYR A 47 1.12 -13.82 15.35
C TYR A 47 0.12 -14.12 14.24
N ARG A 48 0.46 -14.84 13.16
CA ARG A 48 -0.51 -15.25 12.14
C ARG A 48 -1.57 -16.22 12.66
N ARG A 49 -1.30 -16.92 13.76
CA ARG A 49 -2.22 -17.87 14.42
C ARG A 49 -2.85 -17.34 15.71
N ASN A 50 -2.44 -16.15 16.17
CA ASN A 50 -2.98 -15.54 17.37
C ASN A 50 -4.42 -15.05 17.15
N LYS A 51 -5.39 -15.76 17.75
CA LYS A 51 -6.84 -15.48 17.67
C LYS A 51 -7.35 -14.52 18.76
N LYS A 52 -6.50 -14.17 19.73
CA LYS A 52 -6.88 -13.41 20.93
C LYS A 52 -6.44 -11.95 20.86
N ALA A 53 -5.19 -11.69 20.45
CA ALA A 53 -4.63 -10.34 20.44
C ALA A 53 -5.04 -9.49 19.21
N PHE A 54 -5.67 -10.12 18.21
CA PHE A 54 -6.05 -9.48 16.94
C PHE A 54 -7.54 -9.68 16.67
N THR A 55 -7.96 -9.66 15.41
CA THR A 55 -9.35 -9.93 15.04
C THR A 55 -9.80 -11.29 15.60
N LYS A 56 -10.82 -11.25 16.45
CA LYS A 56 -11.34 -12.39 17.20
C LYS A 56 -11.56 -13.59 16.29
N ASN A 57 -11.01 -14.73 16.69
CA ASN A 57 -11.16 -16.02 16.00
C ASN A 57 -10.67 -16.04 14.55
N ARG A 58 -9.84 -15.08 14.11
CA ARG A 58 -9.25 -15.09 12.76
C ARG A 58 -7.78 -15.49 12.74
N ILE A 59 -7.47 -16.37 11.80
CA ILE A 59 -6.10 -16.76 11.42
C ILE A 59 -5.79 -16.15 10.05
N LYS A 60 -4.56 -15.71 9.84
CA LYS A 60 -4.08 -15.20 8.53
C LYS A 60 -3.19 -16.26 7.88
N ASN A 61 -3.77 -17.04 6.97
CA ASN A 61 -3.05 -18.09 6.23
C ASN A 61 -2.56 -17.63 4.85
N LYS A 62 -3.06 -16.49 4.33
CA LYS A 62 -2.69 -16.01 3.00
C LYS A 62 -1.18 -15.72 2.95
N ILE A 63 -0.54 -16.05 1.83
CA ILE A 63 0.87 -15.75 1.57
C ILE A 63 1.07 -14.23 1.70
N SER A 64 2.27 -13.83 2.11
CA SER A 64 2.62 -12.41 2.24
C SER A 64 2.25 -11.66 0.97
N CYS A 65 1.70 -10.45 1.12
CA CYS A 65 1.61 -9.51 0.01
C CYS A 65 2.99 -9.44 -0.65
N LEU A 66 3.01 -9.59 -1.97
CA LEU A 66 4.23 -9.43 -2.75
C LEU A 66 4.64 -7.97 -2.59
N ARG A 67 5.72 -7.76 -1.84
CA ARG A 67 6.34 -6.44 -1.76
C ARG A 67 6.98 -6.21 -3.11
N LEU A 68 6.51 -5.21 -3.86
CA LEU A 68 7.19 -4.81 -5.08
C LEU A 68 8.64 -4.46 -4.77
N ILE A 69 9.54 -4.93 -5.63
CA ILE A 69 10.97 -4.61 -5.56
C ILE A 69 11.17 -3.18 -6.10
N GLY A 70 12.27 -2.53 -5.72
CA GLY A 70 12.58 -1.16 -6.15
C GLY A 70 12.40 -0.93 -7.65
N ASP A 71 12.91 -1.85 -8.47
CA ASP A 71 12.84 -1.77 -9.94
C ASP A 71 11.40 -1.85 -10.46
N GLN A 72 10.59 -2.75 -9.91
CA GLN A 72 9.17 -2.85 -10.28
C GLN A 72 8.39 -1.58 -9.92
N ILE A 73 8.75 -0.93 -8.80
CA ILE A 73 8.17 0.35 -8.43
C ILE A 73 8.62 1.44 -9.40
N LEU A 74 9.89 1.43 -9.81
CA LEU A 74 10.43 2.40 -10.76
C LEU A 74 9.72 2.30 -12.12
N ASP A 75 9.49 1.09 -12.62
CA ASP A 75 8.77 0.86 -13.89
C ASP A 75 7.36 1.47 -13.86
N VAL A 76 6.65 1.32 -12.75
CA VAL A 76 5.30 1.91 -12.57
C VAL A 76 5.39 3.44 -12.49
N VAL A 77 6.34 3.96 -11.71
CA VAL A 77 6.47 5.40 -11.44
C VAL A 77 7.09 6.17 -12.62
N ALA A 78 7.84 5.50 -13.51
CA ALA A 78 8.48 6.12 -14.67
C ALA A 78 7.47 6.77 -15.64
N ASN A 79 6.25 6.24 -15.71
CA ASN A 79 5.18 6.77 -16.56
C ASN A 79 4.37 7.89 -15.89
N ILE A 80 4.69 8.27 -14.65
CA ILE A 80 3.96 9.27 -13.88
C ILE A 80 4.66 10.63 -13.98
N SER A 81 3.87 11.69 -14.11
CA SER A 81 4.37 13.08 -14.18
C SER A 81 5.26 13.43 -12.97
N PRO A 82 6.38 14.14 -13.19
CA PRO A 82 7.29 14.54 -12.12
C PRO A 82 6.65 15.58 -11.19
N ALA A 83 7.01 15.55 -9.91
CA ALA A 83 6.46 16.41 -8.85
C ALA A 83 6.66 17.92 -9.05
N VAL A 84 7.46 18.35 -10.03
CA VAL A 84 7.72 19.76 -10.36
C VAL A 84 6.57 20.36 -11.17
N GLU A 85 5.85 19.53 -11.91
CA GLU A 85 4.61 19.93 -12.56
C GLU A 85 3.49 19.78 -11.53
N MET A 86 2.97 20.91 -11.03
CA MET A 86 1.75 20.93 -10.22
C MET A 86 0.56 20.64 -11.12
N SER A 87 0.47 19.42 -11.66
CA SER A 87 -0.68 19.00 -12.44
C SER A 87 -1.89 18.94 -11.51
N LEU A 88 -2.92 19.73 -11.82
CA LEU A 88 -4.23 19.63 -11.14
C LEU A 88 -4.90 18.28 -11.42
N SER A 89 -4.45 17.57 -12.45
CA SER A 89 -4.88 16.24 -12.82
C SER A 89 -4.07 15.16 -12.12
N LEU A 90 -4.79 14.15 -11.64
CA LEU A 90 -4.20 12.91 -11.13
C LEU A 90 -3.63 12.08 -12.30
N PRO A 91 -2.57 11.29 -12.07
CA PRO A 91 -2.02 10.43 -13.11
C PRO A 91 -3.02 9.38 -13.59
N ASP A 92 -2.86 8.94 -14.83
CA ASP A 92 -3.62 7.78 -15.35
C ASP A 92 -3.40 6.56 -14.47
N GLY A 93 -4.46 5.79 -14.22
CA GLY A 93 -4.41 4.64 -13.31
C GLY A 93 -4.51 4.99 -11.82
N TYR A 94 -4.62 6.27 -11.45
CA TYR A 94 -4.82 6.66 -10.06
C TYR A 94 -6.14 6.10 -9.52
N SER A 95 -6.06 5.43 -8.37
CA SER A 95 -7.17 4.75 -7.68
C SER A 95 -7.68 3.46 -8.31
N SER A 96 -7.29 3.13 -9.54
CA SER A 96 -7.55 1.81 -10.15
C SER A 96 -6.36 0.87 -9.95
N ASP A 97 -5.18 1.30 -10.39
CA ASP A 97 -3.98 0.46 -10.48
C ASP A 97 -2.91 0.88 -9.48
N HIS A 98 -2.90 2.17 -9.09
CA HIS A 98 -1.98 2.67 -8.08
C HIS A 98 -2.50 3.92 -7.35
N LYS A 99 -1.80 4.33 -6.28
CA LYS A 99 -2.05 5.59 -5.57
C LYS A 99 -0.90 6.59 -5.67
N TRP A 100 0.07 6.39 -6.57
CA TRP A 100 1.05 7.45 -6.87
C TRP A 100 0.37 8.67 -7.47
N THR A 101 0.60 9.83 -6.87
CA THR A 101 0.14 11.13 -7.36
C THR A 101 1.22 11.84 -8.17
N LYS A 102 2.48 11.47 -7.99
CA LYS A 102 3.63 12.08 -8.66
C LYS A 102 4.87 11.19 -8.61
N LYS A 103 5.75 11.33 -9.60
CA LYS A 103 7.12 10.83 -9.53
C LYS A 103 7.95 11.77 -8.64
N SER A 104 8.56 11.20 -7.60
CA SER A 104 9.42 11.94 -6.69
C SER A 104 10.81 12.17 -7.28
N ILE A 105 11.40 13.33 -7.00
CA ILE A 105 12.77 13.67 -7.38
C ILE A 105 13.82 12.69 -6.84
N PHE A 106 13.49 11.94 -5.77
CA PHE A 106 14.42 10.95 -5.19
C PHE A 106 14.77 9.81 -6.15
N TRP A 107 13.99 9.62 -7.23
CA TRP A 107 14.29 8.64 -8.27
C TRP A 107 15.32 9.13 -9.29
N ASP A 108 15.57 10.44 -9.37
CA ASP A 108 16.48 11.05 -10.35
C ASP A 108 17.82 11.49 -9.71
N LEU A 109 18.04 11.18 -8.43
CA LEU A 109 19.29 11.47 -7.73
C LEU A 109 20.35 10.40 -8.03
N PRO A 110 21.63 10.77 -8.19
CA PRO A 110 22.73 9.83 -8.38
C PRO A 110 23.11 9.20 -7.01
N TYR A 111 22.81 7.91 -6.82
CA TYR A 111 23.22 7.13 -5.64
C TYR A 111 24.46 6.27 -5.92
#